data_AF-A0A2N1API6-F1
#
_entry.id   AF-A0A2N1API6-F1
#
_cell.length_a   1.000
_cell.length_b   1.000
_cell.length_c   1.000
_cell.angle_alpha   90.00
_cell.angle_beta   90.00
_cell.angle_gamma   90.00
#
_symmetry.space_group_name_H-M   'P 1'
#
loop_
_entity.id
_entity.type
_entity.pdbx_description
1 polymer ?
#
loop_
_entity_poly.entity_id
_entity_poly.type
_entity_poly.pdbx_seq_one_letter_code
_entity_poly.pdbx_strand_id
1 'polypeptide(L)'
;MTTKKPVSARALLARINRQLAKDGQQMKTCPERSQWHDELGSYYIVDLDTSTIVVKGIDDLEEWTRREMDGVLKPFEALEG
;
A
#
# COMPACT_ATOMS: atom_id res chain seq x y z
N MET A 1 -18.69 -20.29 6.80
CA MET A 1 -17.64 -19.52 6.09
C MET A 1 -17.76 -18.09 6.57
N THR A 2 -16.80 -17.59 7.34
CA THR A 2 -16.83 -16.21 7.80
C THR A 2 -16.37 -15.34 6.64
N THR A 3 -17.30 -14.73 5.91
CA THR A 3 -16.97 -13.79 4.84
C THR A 3 -16.23 -12.62 5.46
N LYS A 4 -14.94 -12.46 5.14
CA LYS A 4 -14.17 -11.28 5.58
C LYS A 4 -14.88 -10.02 5.05
N LYS A 5 -14.86 -8.95 5.84
CA LYS A 5 -15.44 -7.66 5.47
C LYS A 5 -14.59 -7.03 4.34
N PRO A 6 -15.17 -6.76 3.16
CA PRO A 6 -14.43 -6.19 2.05
C PRO A 6 -14.00 -4.74 2.35
N VAL A 7 -12.82 -4.38 1.84
CA VAL A 7 -12.25 -3.03 1.86
C VAL A 7 -11.70 -2.75 0.46
N SER A 8 -12.15 -1.69 -0.19
CA SER A 8 -11.61 -1.31 -1.50
C SER A 8 -10.13 -0.92 -1.43
N ALA A 9 -9.39 -1.13 -2.53
CA ALA A 9 -7.99 -0.71 -2.64
C ALA A 9 -7.79 0.77 -2.32
N ARG A 10 -8.70 1.63 -2.79
CA ARG A 10 -8.68 3.06 -2.49
C ARG A 10 -8.83 3.35 -0.98
N ALA A 11 -9.72 2.65 -0.29
CA ALA A 11 -9.89 2.81 1.14
C ALA A 11 -8.67 2.31 1.93
N LEU A 12 -8.07 1.20 1.50
CA LEU A 12 -6.86 0.65 2.09
C LEU A 12 -5.66 1.60 1.91
N LEU A 13 -5.42 2.08 0.69
CA LEU A 13 -4.40 3.09 0.38
C LEU A 13 -4.56 4.35 1.21
N ALA A 14 -5.79 4.85 1.40
CA ALA A 14 -6.05 6.01 2.24
C ALA A 14 -5.68 5.76 3.72
N ARG A 15 -5.89 4.54 4.24
CA ARG A 15 -5.48 4.17 5.60
C ARG A 15 -3.96 4.11 5.73
N ILE A 16 -3.30 3.43 4.79
CA ILE A 16 -1.83 3.33 4.70
C ILE A 16 -1.22 4.74 4.69
N ASN A 17 -1.68 5.61 3.79
CA ASN A 17 -1.15 6.96 3.67
C ASN A 17 -1.38 7.82 4.91
N ARG A 18 -2.46 7.62 5.68
CA ARG A 18 -2.63 8.32 6.97
C ARG A 18 -1.60 7.90 8.01
N GLN A 19 -1.11 6.67 7.94
CA GLN A 19 -0.07 6.21 8.85
C GLN A 19 1.31 6.68 8.39
N LEU A 20 1.64 6.50 7.10
CA LEU A 20 2.91 6.97 6.50
C LEU A 20 3.09 8.50 6.60
N ALA A 21 2.01 9.27 6.56
CA ALA A 21 2.09 10.73 6.69
C ALA A 21 2.68 11.19 8.04
N LYS A 22 2.65 10.34 9.08
CA LYS A 22 3.31 10.65 10.36
C LYS A 22 4.83 10.72 10.23
N ASP A 23 5.37 10.02 9.25
CA ASP A 23 6.81 9.90 8.98
C ASP A 23 7.21 10.70 7.73
N GLY A 24 6.35 11.60 7.23
CA GLY A 24 6.62 12.35 6.00
C GLY A 24 6.61 11.50 4.73
N GLN A 25 6.02 10.30 4.78
CA GLN A 25 6.03 9.34 3.68
C GLN A 25 4.67 9.21 2.99
N GLN A 26 4.68 8.73 1.76
CA GLN A 26 3.47 8.44 1.00
C GLN A 26 3.63 7.21 0.10
N MET A 27 2.65 6.31 0.13
CA MET A 27 2.48 5.25 -0.84
C MET A 27 1.83 5.79 -2.12
N LYS A 28 2.42 5.43 -3.26
CA LYS A 28 2.00 5.75 -4.62
C LYS A 28 1.73 4.46 -5.40
N THR A 29 0.93 4.57 -6.44
CA THR A 29 0.64 3.48 -7.38
C THR A 29 1.46 3.67 -8.66
N CYS A 30 2.01 2.58 -9.20
CA CYS A 30 2.62 2.54 -10.52
C CYS A 30 1.72 1.71 -11.45
N PRO A 31 1.19 2.28 -12.54
CA PRO A 31 0.44 1.49 -13.52
C PRO A 31 1.33 0.44 -14.20
N GLU A 32 0.81 -0.75 -14.48
CA GLU A 32 1.53 -1.83 -15.20
C GLU A 32 2.15 -1.37 -16.53
N ARG A 33 1.49 -0.44 -17.24
CA ARG A 33 1.98 0.13 -18.49
C ARG A 33 3.16 1.11 -18.34
N SER A 34 3.58 1.41 -17.11
CA SER A 34 4.70 2.32 -16.84
C SER A 34 6.02 1.63 -17.16
N GLN A 35 6.96 2.34 -17.79
CA GLN A 35 8.32 1.83 -18.00
C GLN A 35 9.07 1.52 -16.70
N TRP A 36 8.61 2.09 -15.58
CA TRP A 36 9.20 1.91 -14.25
C TRP A 36 8.52 0.79 -13.45
N HIS A 37 7.51 0.14 -14.00
CA HIS A 37 6.75 -0.88 -13.27
C HIS A 37 7.65 -2.05 -12.81
N ASP A 38 8.54 -2.51 -13.68
CA ASP A 38 9.47 -3.61 -13.37
C ASP A 38 10.42 -3.29 -12.20
N GLU A 39 10.73 -2.01 -11.97
CA GLU A 39 11.56 -1.59 -10.86
C GLU A 39 10.75 -1.26 -9.60
N LEU A 40 9.62 -0.57 -9.76
CA LEU A 40 8.86 -0.01 -8.65
C LEU A 40 7.82 -0.98 -8.08
N GLY A 41 7.37 -1.96 -8.86
CA GLY A 41 6.17 -2.76 -8.58
C GLY A 41 4.88 -1.94 -8.71
N SER A 42 3.73 -2.57 -8.43
CA SER A 42 2.41 -1.92 -8.50
C SER A 42 2.25 -0.76 -7.49
N TYR A 43 2.94 -0.83 -6.36
CA TYR A 43 2.98 0.19 -5.31
C TYR A 43 4.41 0.45 -4.84
N TYR A 44 4.68 1.68 -4.43
CA TYR A 44 5.97 2.10 -3.88
C TYR A 44 5.77 3.23 -2.87
N ILE A 45 6.73 3.41 -1.95
CA ILE A 45 6.69 4.45 -0.93
C ILE A 45 7.78 5.47 -1.22
N VAL A 46 7.41 6.75 -1.15
CA VAL A 46 8.32 7.88 -1.24
C VAL A 46 8.40 8.63 0.08
N ASP A 47 9.57 9.14 0.38
CA ASP A 47 9.81 10.15 1.40
C ASP A 47 9.60 11.53 0.78
N LEU A 48 8.67 12.31 1.32
CA LEU A 48 8.26 13.59 0.73
C LEU A 48 9.26 14.70 0.99
N ASP A 49 10.03 14.62 2.08
CA ASP A 49 11.00 15.65 2.45
C ASP A 49 12.26 15.56 1.58
N THR A 50 12.71 14.35 1.29
CA THR A 50 13.90 14.07 0.49
C THR A 50 13.60 13.73 -0.96
N SER A 51 12.33 13.52 -1.32
CA SER A 51 11.90 13.07 -2.66
C SER A 51 12.57 11.77 -3.10
N THR A 52 12.81 10.85 -2.16
CA THR A 52 13.47 9.55 -2.42
C THR A 52 12.49 8.39 -2.35
N ILE A 53 12.77 7.29 -3.05
CA ILE A 53 12.02 6.04 -2.92
C ILE A 53 12.56 5.28 -1.71
N VAL A 54 11.68 4.98 -0.76
CA VAL A 54 12.01 4.28 0.48
C VAL A 54 11.74 2.78 0.35
N VAL A 55 10.63 2.43 -0.31
CA VAL A 55 10.21 1.03 -0.53
C VAL A 55 9.71 0.88 -1.96
N LYS A 56 10.07 -0.24 -2.60
CA LYS A 56 9.66 -0.62 -3.96
C LYS A 56 9.38 -2.12 -4.03
N GLY A 57 8.77 -2.57 -5.13
CA GLY A 57 8.46 -3.97 -5.40
C GLY A 57 7.25 -4.47 -4.61
N ILE A 58 6.25 -3.61 -4.38
CA ILE A 58 5.02 -4.01 -3.70
C ILE A 58 3.97 -4.32 -4.78
N ASP A 59 3.73 -5.61 -5.02
CA ASP A 59 2.74 -6.06 -6.02
C ASP A 59 1.43 -6.51 -5.38
N ASP A 60 1.47 -7.11 -4.18
CA ASP A 60 0.29 -7.43 -3.38
C ASP A 60 0.13 -6.44 -2.22
N LEU A 61 -0.86 -5.56 -2.35
CA LEU A 61 -1.17 -4.53 -1.35
C LEU A 61 -1.70 -5.14 -0.04
N GLU A 62 -2.50 -6.21 -0.09
CA GLU A 62 -3.05 -6.84 1.11
C GLU A 62 -1.94 -7.54 1.90
N GLU A 63 -1.15 -8.37 1.23
CA GLU A 63 -0.06 -9.12 1.86
C GLU A 63 0.94 -8.15 2.52
N TRP A 64 1.40 -7.14 1.78
CA TRP A 64 2.34 -6.16 2.28
C TRP A 64 1.76 -5.41 3.50
N THR A 65 0.50 -4.98 3.42
CA THR A 65 -0.14 -4.27 4.54
C THR A 65 -0.20 -5.15 5.79
N ARG A 66 -0.57 -6.43 5.66
CA ARG A 66 -0.64 -7.36 6.80
C ARG A 66 0.72 -7.62 7.43
N ARG A 67 1.78 -7.62 6.61
CA ARG A 67 3.15 -7.90 7.06
C ARG A 67 3.80 -6.69 7.73
N GLU A 68 3.64 -5.52 7.14
CA GLU A 68 4.40 -4.31 7.50
C GLU A 68 3.63 -3.32 8.37
N MET A 69 2.29 -3.37 8.37
CA MET A 69 1.46 -2.34 9.01
C MET A 69 0.44 -2.93 9.97
N ASP A 70 0.74 -2.81 11.27
CA ASP A 70 -0.20 -3.23 12.31
C ASP A 70 -1.45 -2.33 12.34
N GLY A 71 -2.62 -2.96 12.49
CA GLY A 71 -3.91 -2.29 12.66
C GLY A 71 -4.52 -1.60 11.41
N VAL A 72 -3.82 -1.53 10.28
CA VAL A 72 -4.34 -0.88 9.05
C VAL A 72 -5.44 -1.70 8.38
N LEU A 73 -5.21 -3.01 8.25
CA LEU A 73 -6.17 -3.99 7.76
C LEU A 73 -6.48 -4.99 8.88
N LYS A 74 -7.70 -4.95 9.41
CA LYS A 74 -8.06 -5.81 10.54
C LYS A 74 -8.09 -7.29 10.14
N PRO A 75 -7.96 -8.23 11.09
CA PRO A 75 -7.96 -9.67 10.78
C PRO A 75 -9.23 -10.16 10.06
N PHE A 76 -10.37 -9.50 10.33
CA PHE A 76 -11.65 -9.78 9.72
C PHE A 76 -11.94 -8.96 8.45
N GLU A 77 -11.04 -8.06 8.04
CA GLU A 77 -11.13 -7.32 6.78
C GLU A 77 -10.29 -8.00 5.69
N ALA A 78 -10.65 -7.82 4.41
CA ALA A 78 -9.85 -8.23 3.24
C ALA A 78 -9.96 -7.18 2.14
N LEU A 79 -8.96 -7.11 1.27
CA LEU A 79 -9.01 -6.32 0.06
C LEU A 79 -10.10 -6.87 -0.88
N GLU A 80 -10.89 -5.98 -1.45
CA GLU A 80 -11.82 -6.35 -2.52
C GLU A 80 -11.03 -6.86 -3.74
N GLY A 81 -11.36 -8.08 -4.17
CA GLY A 81 -10.87 -8.68 -5.42
C GLY A 81 -11.82 -8.42 -6.59
#